data_AF-A0A2V5NBM0-F1
#
_entry.id   AF-A0A2V5NBM0-F1
#
_cell.length_a   1.000
_cell.length_b   1.000
_cell.length_c   1.000
_cell.angle_alpha   90.00
_cell.angle_beta   90.00
_cell.angle_gamma   90.00
#
_symmetry.space_group_name_H-M   'P 1'
#
loop_
_entity.id
_entity.type
_entity.pdbx_description
1 polymer ?
#
loop_
_entity_poly.entity_id
_entity_poly.type
_entity_poly.pdbx_seq_one_letter_code
_entity_poly.pdbx_strand_id
1 'polypeptide(L)'
;MYADDNRDFLPLHGDWGTVGGLVRSNVRTQPIVHDTQGETNRPLNVYVPAPETFHCPSDRGDSYWPNESKPSCYAAWGNSYLPMWALDWFGVKHTTANSTVRGTPDGTPIKTSEIARSAINKLIQGDWPWMGSRDAGDGAVNPASAAKSIWHNNRGQRGWNLMWGDGHVSLFRFPKNYGPAQMNSPISSTNPWW
;
A
#
# COMPACT_ATOMS: atom_id res chain seq x y z
N MET A 1 12.34 3.52 14.54
CA MET A 1 13.23 2.70 13.70
C MET A 1 13.62 3.46 12.44
N TYR A 2 12.86 3.42 11.33
CA TYR A 2 13.22 4.22 10.14
C TYR A 2 13.16 5.74 10.37
N ALA A 3 12.07 6.25 10.95
CA ALA A 3 11.88 7.69 11.12
C ALA A 3 12.93 8.32 12.06
N ASP A 4 13.33 7.59 13.10
CA ASP A 4 14.39 8.01 14.02
C ASP A 4 15.72 8.19 13.26
N ASP A 5 16.00 7.29 12.31
CA ASP A 5 17.19 7.34 11.46
C ASP A 5 17.08 8.38 10.33
N ASN A 6 15.88 8.92 10.07
CA ASN A 6 15.59 9.78 8.91
C ASN A 6 14.94 11.12 9.30
N ARG A 7 15.38 11.73 10.40
CA ARG A 7 14.92 13.07 10.83
C ARG A 7 13.40 13.18 10.87
N ASP A 8 12.75 12.18 11.48
CA ASP A 8 11.30 12.08 11.68
C ASP A 8 10.50 11.71 10.42
N PHE A 9 11.13 11.55 9.26
CA PHE A 9 10.43 11.22 8.01
C PHE A 9 10.29 9.72 7.78
N LEU A 10 9.11 9.28 7.32
CA LEU A 10 8.91 7.93 6.80
C LEU A 10 9.61 7.71 5.43
N PRO A 11 9.66 6.47 4.92
CA PRO A 11 10.52 6.13 3.80
C PRO A 11 10.29 6.87 2.48
N LEU A 12 11.40 7.09 1.79
CA LEU A 12 11.46 7.56 0.41
C LEU A 12 11.94 6.40 -0.48
N HIS A 13 11.17 6.05 -1.52
CA HIS A 13 11.48 4.91 -2.39
C HIS A 13 10.98 5.13 -3.83
N GLY A 14 11.40 4.25 -4.74
CA GLY A 14 11.32 4.48 -6.19
C GLY A 14 9.95 4.26 -6.82
N ASP A 15 9.11 3.37 -6.27
CA ASP A 15 7.77 3.10 -6.81
C ASP A 15 6.81 2.50 -5.77
N TRP A 16 5.51 2.38 -6.08
CA TRP A 16 4.44 1.87 -5.20
C TRP A 16 4.80 0.56 -4.47
N GLY A 17 5.45 -0.37 -5.16
CA GLY A 17 5.79 -1.70 -4.63
C GLY A 17 7.18 -1.84 -4.02
N THR A 18 7.93 -0.74 -3.86
CA THR A 18 9.37 -0.80 -3.55
C THR A 18 9.70 -0.35 -2.13
N VAL A 19 8.73 -0.32 -1.22
CA VAL A 19 8.98 0.03 0.19
C VAL A 19 9.77 -1.07 0.93
N GLY A 20 9.60 -2.33 0.51
CA GLY A 20 10.18 -3.53 1.12
C GLY A 20 9.94 -4.76 0.24
N GLY A 21 10.50 -5.90 0.63
CA GLY A 21 10.33 -7.18 -0.06
C GLY A 21 11.36 -7.45 -1.16
N LEU A 22 11.03 -8.34 -2.09
CA LEU A 22 11.97 -8.85 -3.11
C LEU A 22 11.83 -8.15 -4.46
N VAL A 23 12.83 -8.24 -5.33
CA VAL A 23 12.55 -8.05 -6.75
C VAL A 23 11.98 -9.36 -7.28
N ARG A 24 10.84 -9.31 -7.99
CA ARG A 24 10.21 -10.53 -8.52
C ARG A 24 11.19 -11.30 -9.40
N SER A 25 11.12 -12.62 -9.31
CA SER A 25 11.97 -13.53 -10.09
C SER A 25 11.21 -14.32 -11.15
N ASN A 26 9.87 -14.33 -11.07
CA ASN A 26 8.99 -15.24 -11.81
C ASN A 26 8.53 -14.73 -13.19
N VAL A 27 8.43 -13.42 -13.42
CA VAL A 27 7.99 -12.84 -14.69
C VAL A 27 8.96 -11.73 -15.07
N ARG A 28 9.73 -11.93 -16.15
CA ARG A 28 10.71 -10.93 -16.68
C ARG A 28 10.46 -10.55 -18.13
N THR A 29 9.38 -11.05 -18.73
CA THR A 29 9.05 -10.82 -20.14
C THR A 29 8.57 -9.39 -20.42
N GLN A 30 8.12 -8.68 -19.39
CA GLN A 30 7.77 -7.26 -19.45
C GLN A 30 8.34 -6.56 -18.22
N PRO A 31 9.30 -5.62 -18.35
CA PRO A 31 9.79 -4.86 -17.22
C PRO A 31 8.66 -3.99 -16.65
N ILE A 32 8.46 -4.08 -15.35
CA ILE A 32 7.59 -3.18 -14.59
C ILE A 32 8.47 -2.25 -13.75
N VAL A 33 7.99 -1.07 -13.38
CA VAL A 33 8.81 -0.06 -12.70
C VAL A 33 9.48 -0.61 -11.43
N HIS A 34 8.78 -1.49 -10.71
CA HIS A 34 9.26 -2.19 -9.51
C HIS A 34 10.54 -3.02 -9.72
N ASP A 35 10.79 -3.52 -10.94
CA ASP A 35 11.93 -4.39 -11.24
C ASP A 35 13.26 -3.62 -11.29
N THR A 36 13.19 -2.32 -11.55
CA THR A 36 14.38 -1.45 -11.65
C THR A 36 14.93 -1.03 -10.29
N GLN A 37 14.13 -1.24 -9.23
CA GLN A 37 14.47 -0.90 -7.85
C GLN A 37 14.90 -2.17 -7.12
N GLY A 38 16.22 -2.45 -7.21
CA GLY A 38 16.86 -3.57 -6.52
C GLY A 38 16.53 -3.64 -5.03
N GLU A 39 16.67 -4.81 -4.41
CA GLU A 39 16.29 -5.06 -3.02
C GLU A 39 17.01 -4.16 -2.01
N THR A 40 18.23 -3.72 -2.33
CA THR A 40 19.00 -2.75 -1.54
C THR A 40 18.41 -1.33 -1.56
N ASN A 41 17.59 -1.01 -2.56
CA ASN A 41 16.87 0.27 -2.67
C ASN A 41 15.48 0.22 -2.02
N ARG A 42 15.10 -0.92 -1.40
CA ARG A 42 13.84 -1.08 -0.69
C ARG A 42 14.06 -0.81 0.80
N PRO A 43 13.63 0.36 1.31
CA PRO A 43 14.11 0.89 2.59
C PRO A 43 13.81 0.03 3.82
N LEU A 44 12.75 -0.78 3.80
CA LEU A 44 12.41 -1.63 4.94
C LEU A 44 13.27 -2.90 5.05
N ASN A 45 13.97 -3.31 3.98
CA ASN A 45 14.71 -4.58 3.97
C ASN A 45 15.90 -4.61 4.95
N VAL A 46 16.47 -3.46 5.29
CA VAL A 46 17.54 -3.39 6.30
C VAL A 46 17.03 -3.69 7.72
N TYR A 47 15.75 -3.45 7.97
CA TYR A 47 15.10 -3.66 9.27
C TYR A 47 14.32 -4.98 9.33
N VAL A 48 13.83 -5.45 8.18
CA VAL A 48 13.06 -6.68 8.03
C VAL A 48 13.79 -7.57 7.00
N PRO A 49 14.83 -8.30 7.43
CA PRO A 49 15.71 -9.04 6.52
C PRO A 49 15.04 -10.29 5.96
N ALA A 50 13.97 -10.79 6.59
CA ALA A 50 13.21 -11.95 6.15
C ALA A 50 12.17 -11.52 5.11
N PRO A 51 12.36 -11.79 3.80
CA PRO A 51 11.51 -11.22 2.75
C PRO A 51 10.09 -11.78 2.77
N GLU A 52 9.90 -13.00 3.27
CA GLU A 52 8.57 -13.59 3.50
C GLU A 52 7.70 -12.80 4.48
N THR A 53 8.27 -11.87 5.27
CA THR A 53 7.49 -10.92 6.08
C THR A 53 6.62 -10.01 5.21
N PHE A 54 7.02 -9.77 3.96
CA PHE A 54 6.27 -8.98 2.99
C PHE A 54 5.25 -9.82 2.19
N HIS A 55 5.10 -11.10 2.51
CA HIS A 55 4.16 -12.00 1.85
C HIS A 55 2.91 -12.20 2.72
N CYS A 56 1.75 -11.86 2.18
CA CYS A 56 0.48 -12.25 2.77
C CYS A 56 0.08 -13.63 2.22
N PRO A 57 -0.13 -14.66 3.06
CA PRO A 57 -0.57 -15.98 2.59
C PRO A 57 -1.96 -15.98 1.91
N SER A 58 -2.74 -14.93 2.13
CA SER A 58 -4.06 -14.75 1.50
C SER A 58 -4.00 -13.88 0.25
N ASP A 59 -2.82 -13.47 -0.21
CA ASP A 59 -2.64 -12.65 -1.40
C ASP A 59 -3.12 -13.40 -2.66
N ARG A 60 -4.10 -12.82 -3.35
CA ARG A 60 -4.67 -13.34 -4.60
C ARG A 60 -4.45 -12.42 -5.80
N GLY A 61 -3.64 -11.38 -5.62
CA GLY A 61 -3.34 -10.36 -6.62
C GLY A 61 -4.14 -9.06 -6.49
N ASP A 62 -4.17 -8.30 -7.58
CA ASP A 62 -4.74 -6.96 -7.68
C ASP A 62 -5.77 -6.94 -8.81
N SER A 63 -7.01 -6.59 -8.51
CA SER A 63 -8.07 -6.44 -9.53
C SER A 63 -7.78 -5.33 -10.54
N TYR A 64 -6.94 -4.35 -10.20
CA TYR A 64 -6.53 -3.27 -11.12
C TYR A 64 -5.48 -3.73 -12.13
N TRP A 65 -4.58 -4.63 -11.73
CA TRP A 65 -3.55 -5.25 -12.59
C TRP A 65 -3.65 -6.78 -12.55
N PRO A 66 -4.79 -7.37 -12.99
CA PRO A 66 -5.14 -8.75 -12.68
C PRO A 66 -4.32 -9.79 -13.42
N ASN A 67 -3.61 -9.41 -14.49
CA ASN A 67 -2.73 -10.30 -15.24
C ASN A 67 -1.31 -10.25 -14.69
N GLU A 68 -0.84 -9.05 -14.38
CA GLU A 68 0.49 -8.76 -13.87
C GLU A 68 0.65 -9.28 -12.45
N SER A 69 -0.40 -9.18 -11.63
CA SER A 69 -0.42 -9.62 -10.24
C SER A 69 -0.54 -11.14 -10.06
N LYS A 70 -0.30 -11.96 -11.09
CA LYS A 70 -0.44 -13.42 -11.01
C LYS A 70 0.89 -14.08 -10.58
N PRO A 71 0.87 -15.09 -9.68
CA PRO A 71 -0.29 -15.60 -8.95
C PRO A 71 -0.73 -14.72 -7.76
N SER A 72 0.13 -13.82 -7.30
CA SER A 72 -0.09 -12.93 -6.16
C SER A 72 0.65 -11.59 -6.36
N CYS A 73 0.29 -10.56 -5.60
CA CYS A 73 1.03 -9.30 -5.54
C CYS A 73 2.45 -9.51 -5.01
N TYR A 74 2.66 -10.37 -4.01
CA TYR A 74 4.01 -10.72 -3.57
C TYR A 74 4.85 -11.31 -4.70
N ALA A 75 4.31 -12.27 -5.46
CA ALA A 75 5.04 -12.86 -6.57
C ALA A 75 5.28 -11.84 -7.71
N ALA A 76 4.37 -10.88 -7.91
CA ALA A 76 4.44 -9.92 -9.00
C ALA A 76 5.20 -8.63 -8.69
N TRP A 77 5.23 -8.19 -7.44
CA TRP A 77 5.81 -6.90 -7.02
C TRP A 77 6.88 -7.07 -5.95
N GLY A 78 6.94 -8.27 -5.36
CA GLY A 78 7.78 -8.61 -4.21
C GLY A 78 7.20 -8.23 -2.86
N ASN A 79 5.98 -7.70 -2.82
CA ASN A 79 5.35 -7.20 -1.61
C ASN A 79 3.81 -7.30 -1.72
N SER A 80 3.18 -7.85 -0.68
CA SER A 80 1.73 -7.90 -0.54
C SER A 80 1.13 -6.65 0.11
N TYR A 81 1.94 -5.73 0.64
CA TYR A 81 1.48 -4.58 1.39
C TYR A 81 1.81 -3.27 0.68
N LEU A 82 0.88 -2.33 0.72
CA LEU A 82 0.97 -1.07 -0.02
C LEU A 82 0.74 0.11 0.92
N PRO A 83 1.75 0.96 1.18
CA PRO A 83 1.51 2.29 1.72
C PRO A 83 0.88 3.18 0.64
N MET A 84 0.21 4.25 1.04
CA MET A 84 -0.07 5.32 0.09
C MET A 84 1.26 6.00 -0.28
N TRP A 85 1.65 5.90 -1.56
CA TRP A 85 2.95 6.37 -2.05
C TRP A 85 2.79 7.61 -2.93
N ALA A 86 3.53 8.65 -2.59
CA ALA A 86 3.71 9.91 -3.33
C ALA A 86 2.45 10.76 -3.58
N LEU A 87 1.26 10.19 -3.50
CA LEU A 87 0.01 10.84 -3.87
C LEU A 87 -1.02 10.75 -2.75
N ASP A 88 -1.75 11.84 -2.61
CA ASP A 88 -2.81 12.02 -1.63
C ASP A 88 -4.15 11.62 -2.28
N TRP A 89 -4.59 10.38 -2.04
CA TRP A 89 -5.80 9.83 -2.67
C TRP A 89 -6.76 9.19 -1.67
N PHE A 90 -8.04 9.16 -2.05
CA PHE A 90 -9.09 8.51 -1.27
C PHE A 90 -9.24 9.06 0.16
N GLY A 91 -8.88 10.33 0.37
CA GLY A 91 -8.86 10.98 1.68
C GLY A 91 -7.67 10.54 2.56
N VAL A 92 -6.72 9.78 2.02
CA VAL A 92 -5.50 9.33 2.70
C VAL A 92 -4.31 10.17 2.26
N LYS A 93 -3.62 10.77 3.23
CA LYS A 93 -2.32 11.39 3.05
C LYS A 93 -1.26 10.32 2.78
N HIS A 94 -0.39 10.54 1.81
CA HIS A 94 0.68 9.59 1.53
C HIS A 94 1.61 9.41 2.73
N THR A 95 2.00 8.16 2.95
CA THR A 95 2.90 7.73 4.03
C THR A 95 4.34 7.80 3.56
N THR A 96 4.59 7.29 2.35
CA THR A 96 5.91 7.24 1.73
C THR A 96 5.92 8.06 0.44
N ALA A 97 7.10 8.40 -0.06
CA ALA A 97 7.22 9.35 -1.16
C ALA A 97 8.21 8.91 -2.24
N ASN A 98 8.16 9.59 -3.39
CA ASN A 98 8.93 9.27 -4.58
C ASN A 98 10.38 9.79 -4.49
N SER A 99 11.34 8.87 -4.53
CA SER A 99 12.77 9.18 -4.39
C SER A 99 13.39 10.00 -5.52
N THR A 100 12.71 10.08 -6.66
CA THR A 100 13.21 10.75 -7.88
C THR A 100 12.89 12.24 -7.94
N VAL A 101 11.96 12.74 -7.11
CA VAL A 101 11.46 14.13 -7.14
C VAL A 101 11.59 14.82 -5.77
N ARG A 102 12.74 14.63 -5.11
CA ARG A 102 12.99 15.19 -3.76
C ARG A 102 12.74 16.70 -3.72
N GLY A 103 12.06 17.14 -2.66
CA GLY A 103 11.74 18.55 -2.43
C GLY A 103 10.43 19.02 -3.08
N THR A 104 9.75 18.16 -3.83
CA THR A 104 8.35 18.39 -4.26
C THR A 104 7.38 17.77 -3.24
N PRO A 105 6.06 18.09 -3.32
CA PRO A 105 5.05 17.41 -2.51
C PRO A 105 5.14 15.88 -2.62
N ASP A 106 5.20 15.34 -3.83
CA ASP A 106 5.27 13.89 -4.12
C ASP A 106 6.56 13.23 -3.62
N GLY A 107 7.61 14.02 -3.43
CA GLY A 107 8.92 13.60 -2.91
C GLY A 107 9.11 13.87 -1.41
N THR A 108 8.05 14.24 -0.68
CA THR A 108 8.12 14.61 0.74
C THR A 108 7.25 13.68 1.59
N PRO A 109 7.81 12.61 2.20
CA PRO A 109 7.02 11.65 2.97
C PRO A 109 6.47 12.27 4.25
N ILE A 110 5.49 11.61 4.89
CA ILE A 110 4.92 12.07 6.16
C ILE A 110 5.94 11.95 7.31
N LYS A 111 5.79 12.81 8.31
CA LYS A 111 6.56 12.75 9.56
C LYS A 111 5.84 11.98 10.66
N THR A 112 6.56 11.35 11.59
CA THR A 112 5.91 10.74 12.76
C THR A 112 5.29 11.77 13.69
N SER A 113 5.86 12.97 13.79
CA SER A 113 5.21 14.10 14.47
C SER A 113 3.87 14.51 13.84
N GLU A 114 3.71 14.33 12.53
CA GLU A 114 2.43 14.57 11.87
C GLU A 114 1.45 13.43 12.12
N ILE A 115 1.91 12.18 12.04
CA ILE A 115 1.12 10.99 12.39
C ILE A 115 0.56 11.11 13.81
N ALA A 116 1.37 11.57 14.77
CA ALA A 116 1.00 11.73 16.16
C ALA A 116 -0.21 12.65 16.39
N ARG A 117 -0.56 13.52 15.44
CA ARG A 117 -1.73 14.40 15.52
C ARG A 117 -3.05 13.63 15.49
N SER A 118 -3.08 12.44 14.92
CA SER A 118 -4.26 11.57 14.83
C SER A 118 -3.84 10.14 14.49
N ALA A 119 -3.01 9.56 15.36
CA ALA A 119 -2.33 8.28 15.11
C ALA A 119 -3.30 7.12 14.86
N ILE A 120 -4.40 7.07 15.62
CA ILE A 120 -5.44 6.03 15.49
C ILE A 120 -6.18 6.07 14.15
N ASN A 121 -6.24 7.24 13.49
CA ASN A 121 -6.94 7.39 12.20
C ASN A 121 -5.97 7.44 11.01
N LYS A 122 -4.65 7.50 11.24
CA LYS A 122 -3.68 7.56 10.15
C LYS A 122 -3.46 6.18 9.58
N LEU A 123 -3.82 5.98 8.31
CA LEU A 123 -3.46 4.75 7.60
C LEU A 123 -1.98 4.81 7.21
N ILE A 124 -1.20 3.82 7.64
CA ILE A 124 0.24 3.71 7.32
C ILE A 124 0.42 2.83 6.09
N GLN A 125 -0.17 1.64 6.10
CA GLN A 125 -0.19 0.70 4.98
C GLN A 125 -1.38 -0.25 5.11
N GLY A 126 -1.66 -1.01 4.07
CA GLY A 126 -2.60 -2.13 4.13
C GLY A 126 -2.29 -3.20 3.11
N ASP A 127 -3.15 -4.21 3.01
CA ASP A 127 -3.14 -5.17 1.90
C ASP A 127 -3.10 -4.43 0.55
N TRP A 128 -2.26 -4.86 -0.39
CA TRP A 128 -2.07 -4.18 -1.68
C TRP A 128 -3.34 -3.59 -2.33
N PRO A 129 -4.44 -4.35 -2.45
CA PRO A 129 -5.65 -3.85 -3.09
C PRO A 129 -6.54 -2.94 -2.21
N TRP A 130 -6.07 -2.42 -1.06
CA TRP A 130 -6.93 -1.70 -0.11
C TRP A 130 -7.60 -0.44 -0.68
N MET A 131 -6.98 0.20 -1.69
CA MET A 131 -7.41 1.47 -2.26
C MET A 131 -8.69 1.37 -3.10
N GLY A 132 -9.45 2.47 -3.19
CA GLY A 132 -10.75 2.53 -3.87
C GLY A 132 -10.70 2.32 -5.39
N SER A 133 -9.52 2.33 -6.02
CA SER A 133 -9.37 1.96 -7.43
C SER A 133 -9.45 0.45 -7.69
N ARG A 134 -9.50 -0.38 -6.64
CA ARG A 134 -9.54 -1.83 -6.74
C ARG A 134 -10.94 -2.34 -6.43
N ASP A 135 -11.32 -3.36 -7.18
CA ASP A 135 -12.59 -4.03 -6.98
C ASP A 135 -12.66 -4.68 -5.61
N ALA A 136 -13.82 -4.50 -5.02
CA ALA A 136 -14.12 -4.92 -3.69
C ALA A 136 -14.61 -6.38 -3.60
N GLY A 137 -14.52 -7.14 -4.68
CA GLY A 137 -15.18 -8.44 -4.80
C GLY A 137 -16.68 -8.34 -5.08
N ASP A 138 -17.24 -7.13 -5.13
CA ASP A 138 -18.64 -6.87 -5.47
C ASP A 138 -18.85 -6.54 -6.96
N GLY A 139 -17.76 -6.44 -7.73
CA GLY A 139 -17.81 -6.15 -9.16
C GLY A 139 -18.13 -4.69 -9.49
N ALA A 140 -18.16 -3.79 -8.51
CA ALA A 140 -18.52 -2.40 -8.75
C ALA A 140 -17.46 -1.62 -9.55
N VAL A 141 -16.20 -2.07 -9.55
CA VAL A 141 -15.08 -1.41 -10.25
C VAL A 141 -14.72 -2.17 -11.52
N ASN A 142 -14.48 -3.48 -11.40
CA ASN A 142 -14.18 -4.34 -12.53
C ASN A 142 -14.74 -5.76 -12.29
N PRO A 143 -15.94 -6.06 -12.81
CA PRO A 143 -16.56 -7.38 -12.66
C PRO A 143 -15.67 -8.54 -13.14
N ALA A 144 -14.86 -8.33 -14.17
CA ALA A 144 -14.03 -9.38 -14.76
C ALA A 144 -12.86 -9.81 -13.86
N SER A 145 -12.46 -8.95 -12.92
CA SER A 145 -11.35 -9.19 -11.98
C SER A 145 -11.74 -9.07 -10.51
N ALA A 146 -13.04 -8.98 -10.20
CA ALA A 146 -13.56 -8.76 -8.84
C ALA A 146 -12.95 -9.70 -7.79
N ALA A 147 -12.79 -10.98 -8.13
CA ALA A 147 -12.27 -11.99 -7.22
C ALA A 147 -10.77 -11.83 -6.86
N LYS A 148 -9.99 -11.07 -7.65
CA LYS A 148 -8.52 -10.94 -7.48
C LYS A 148 -8.14 -10.18 -6.22
N SER A 149 -8.97 -9.22 -5.84
CA SER A 149 -8.77 -8.39 -4.66
C SER A 149 -9.45 -8.98 -3.40
N ILE A 150 -9.94 -10.23 -3.43
CA ILE A 150 -10.54 -10.86 -2.25
C ILE A 150 -9.48 -11.66 -1.49
N TRP A 151 -8.72 -10.99 -0.63
CA TRP A 151 -7.65 -11.62 0.17
C TRP A 151 -8.19 -12.14 1.50
N HIS A 152 -8.69 -11.24 2.34
CA HIS A 152 -9.23 -11.58 3.65
C HIS A 152 -10.76 -11.49 3.64
N ASN A 153 -11.40 -12.64 3.85
CA ASN A 153 -12.86 -12.75 4.01
C ASN A 153 -13.13 -13.49 5.33
N ASN A 154 -13.87 -12.85 6.23
CA ASN A 154 -14.30 -13.45 7.47
C ASN A 154 -15.83 -13.60 7.45
N ARG A 155 -16.31 -14.82 7.21
CA ARG A 155 -17.75 -15.18 7.24
C ARG A 155 -18.63 -14.27 6.36
N GLY A 156 -18.16 -13.94 5.16
CA GLY A 156 -18.88 -13.07 4.23
C GLY A 156 -18.68 -11.58 4.47
N GLN A 157 -17.96 -11.18 5.52
CA GLN A 157 -17.52 -9.80 5.71
C GLN A 157 -16.12 -9.62 5.14
N ARG A 158 -16.02 -8.76 4.11
CA ARG A 158 -14.76 -8.35 3.54
C ARG A 158 -14.23 -7.10 4.25
N GLY A 159 -12.94 -7.11 4.50
CA GLY A 159 -12.17 -5.95 4.89
C GLY A 159 -10.73 -6.10 4.41
N TRP A 160 -9.94 -5.08 4.70
CA TRP A 160 -8.51 -5.05 4.45
C TRP A 160 -7.79 -5.03 5.78
N ASN A 161 -6.73 -5.80 5.92
CA ASN A 161 -5.82 -5.62 7.03
C ASN A 161 -5.08 -4.29 6.80
N LEU A 162 -5.35 -3.33 7.67
CA LEU A 162 -4.74 -2.01 7.67
C LEU A 162 -3.89 -1.86 8.92
N MET A 163 -2.72 -1.24 8.76
CA MET A 163 -1.85 -0.79 9.84
C MET A 163 -2.04 0.71 10.06
N TRP A 164 -2.18 1.09 11.32
CA TRP A 164 -2.46 2.46 11.72
C TRP A 164 -1.25 3.13 12.39
N GLY A 165 -1.30 4.46 12.51
CA GLY A 165 -0.21 5.29 13.00
C GLY A 165 0.18 5.07 14.47
N ASP A 166 -0.71 4.49 15.28
CA ASP A 166 -0.43 4.05 16.65
C ASP A 166 0.12 2.62 16.73
N GLY A 167 0.30 1.96 15.59
CA GLY A 167 0.86 0.62 15.45
C GLY A 167 -0.14 -0.52 15.53
N HIS A 168 -1.43 -0.27 15.77
CA HIS A 168 -2.41 -1.36 15.72
C HIS A 168 -2.69 -1.81 14.29
N VAL A 169 -3.13 -3.06 14.14
CA VAL A 169 -3.59 -3.64 12.88
C VAL A 169 -5.04 -4.06 13.03
N SER A 170 -5.88 -3.75 12.05
CA SER A 170 -7.31 -4.10 12.07
C SER A 170 -7.79 -4.56 10.71
N LEU A 171 -8.74 -5.50 10.70
CA LEU A 171 -9.57 -5.75 9.52
C LEU A 171 -10.57 -4.59 9.36
N PHE A 172 -10.28 -3.66 8.46
CA PHE A 172 -11.09 -2.48 8.24
C PHE A 172 -12.00 -2.62 7.02
N ARG A 173 -13.23 -2.15 7.15
CA ARG A 173 -14.20 -2.11 6.05
C ARG A 173 -14.54 -0.67 5.73
N PHE A 174 -14.11 -0.22 4.55
CA PHE A 174 -14.49 1.09 4.04
C PHE A 174 -16.01 1.17 3.79
N PRO A 175 -16.60 2.39 3.80
CA PRO A 175 -18.00 2.59 3.45
C PRO A 175 -18.36 2.01 2.07
N LYS A 176 -19.62 1.63 1.87
CA LYS A 176 -20.10 1.00 0.62
C LYS A 176 -19.79 1.82 -0.63
N ASN A 177 -19.74 3.14 -0.51
CA ASN A 177 -19.45 4.03 -1.64
C ASN A 177 -17.94 4.22 -1.88
N TYR A 178 -17.04 3.68 -1.06
CA TYR A 178 -15.59 3.80 -1.26
C TYR A 178 -15.15 3.12 -2.55
N GLY A 179 -14.73 3.92 -3.52
CA GLY A 179 -14.38 3.48 -4.86
C GLY A 179 -13.62 4.56 -5.64
N PRO A 180 -13.55 4.44 -6.99
CA PRO A 180 -12.77 5.37 -7.83
C PRO A 180 -13.23 6.83 -7.74
N ALA A 181 -14.53 7.06 -7.49
CA ALA A 181 -15.10 8.41 -7.37
C ALA A 181 -14.53 9.21 -6.18
N GLN A 182 -13.95 8.52 -5.18
CA GLN A 182 -13.38 9.14 -3.98
C GLN A 182 -11.91 9.50 -4.15
N MET A 183 -11.29 9.27 -5.31
CA MET A 183 -9.85 9.52 -5.52
C MET A 183 -9.40 10.90 -5.03
N ASN A 184 -10.19 11.94 -5.29
CA ASN A 184 -9.89 13.33 -4.90
C ASN A 184 -10.55 13.76 -3.58
N SER A 185 -10.95 12.82 -2.72
CA SER A 185 -11.54 13.16 -1.43
C SER A 185 -10.53 13.94 -0.58
N PRO A 186 -10.98 15.01 0.12
CA PRO A 186 -10.09 15.85 0.89
C PRO A 186 -9.47 15.09 2.07
N ILE A 187 -8.20 15.37 2.33
CA ILE A 187 -7.49 14.86 3.51
C ILE A 187 -7.84 15.72 4.71
N SER A 188 -8.16 15.05 5.82
CA SER A 188 -8.28 15.68 7.12
C SER A 188 -7.89 14.69 8.20
N SER A 189 -7.10 15.11 9.18
CA SER A 189 -6.77 14.27 10.34
C SER A 189 -7.97 13.96 11.23
N THR A 190 -9.13 14.56 10.96
CA THR A 190 -10.42 14.26 11.60
C THR A 190 -11.21 13.18 10.86
N ASN A 191 -10.78 12.75 9.67
CA ASN A 191 -11.45 11.68 8.94
C ASN A 191 -11.18 10.33 9.62
N PRO A 192 -12.08 9.33 9.46
CA PRO A 192 -11.90 8.00 10.06
C PRO A 192 -10.69 7.25 9.50
N TRP A 193 -10.24 7.64 8.30
CA TRP A 193 -8.94 7.31 7.74
C TRP A 193 -8.37 8.58 7.12
N TRP A 194 -7.08 8.80 7.32
CA TRP A 194 -6.34 9.88 6.68
C TRP A 194 -4.90 9.48 6.43
#